data_AF-A0A7C5ZCC7-F1
#
_entry.id   AF-A0A7C5ZCC7-F1
#
_cell.length_a   1.000
_cell.length_b   1.000
_cell.length_c   1.000
_cell.angle_alpha   90.00
_cell.angle_beta   90.00
_cell.angle_gamma   90.00
#
_symmetry.space_group_name_H-M   'P 1'
#
loop_
_entity.id
_entity.type
_entity.pdbx_description
1 polymer ?
#
loop_
_entity_poly.entity_id
_entity_poly.type
_entity_poly.pdbx_seq_one_letter_code
_entity_poly.pdbx_strand_id
1 'polypeptide(L)'
;MQTLVNLRLAHLNRLPLIFLDLFIRFVYILSSVSTSNPIIPSGKGRSIWPGSHAEAADNSSVSFFGLPLVHIAFGKDEQGRRRIAKGIIAIGQFGIGLITIAQVGIGVIFGFGQVIFGLTAVAQVAVAVIIGIGQLAAGYVAAGQLVLAYYGLGQAGLAVHGWFIDRQDMEVARFLIDCGRKLGFSLEWLFPSG
;
A
#
# COMPACT_ATOMS: atom_id res chain seq x y z
N MET A 1 -8.55 -24.48 33.34
CA MET A 1 -7.44 -24.02 32.47
C MET A 1 -7.77 -24.17 30.98
N GLN A 2 -8.39 -25.27 30.53
CA GLN A 2 -8.86 -25.47 29.14
C GLN A 2 -9.83 -24.38 28.63
N THR A 3 -10.72 -23.86 29.49
CA THR A 3 -11.75 -22.88 29.12
C THR A 3 -11.18 -21.50 28.80
N LEU A 4 -10.09 -21.10 29.47
CA LEU A 4 -9.41 -19.82 29.21
C LEU A 4 -8.60 -19.87 27.91
N VAL A 5 -8.02 -21.03 27.56
CA VAL A 5 -7.33 -21.25 26.27
C VAL A 5 -8.35 -21.20 25.12
N ASN A 6 -9.51 -21.82 25.29
CA ASN A 6 -10.60 -21.76 24.29
C ASN A 6 -11.20 -20.35 24.14
N LEU A 7 -11.29 -19.57 25.23
CA LEU A 7 -11.69 -18.16 25.14
C LEU A 7 -10.63 -17.29 24.44
N ARG A 8 -9.33 -17.55 24.68
CA ARG A 8 -8.23 -16.86 23.99
C ARG A 8 -8.20 -17.19 22.50
N LEU A 9 -8.42 -18.45 22.13
CA LEU A 9 -8.54 -18.91 20.75
C LEU A 9 -9.78 -18.32 20.05
N ALA A 10 -10.92 -18.22 20.73
CA ALA A 10 -12.12 -17.56 20.20
C ALA A 10 -11.94 -16.05 20.00
N HIS A 11 -11.16 -15.39 20.86
CA HIS A 11 -10.81 -13.97 20.71
C HIS A 11 -9.77 -13.74 19.61
N LEU A 12 -8.80 -14.66 19.45
CA LEU A 12 -7.82 -14.66 18.35
C LEU A 12 -8.48 -14.88 16.99
N ASN A 13 -9.53 -15.72 16.92
CA ASN A 13 -10.33 -15.94 15.71
C ASN A 13 -11.30 -14.80 15.36
N ARG A 14 -11.53 -13.82 16.25
CA ARG A 14 -12.38 -12.63 15.97
C ARG A 14 -11.60 -11.39 15.57
N LEU A 15 -10.31 -11.32 15.87
CA LEU A 15 -9.41 -10.27 15.38
C LEU A 15 -9.41 -10.10 13.85
N PRO A 16 -9.42 -11.16 13.01
CA PRO A 16 -9.47 -10.99 11.56
C PRO A 16 -10.78 -10.35 11.08
N LEU A 17 -11.92 -10.64 11.72
CA LEU A 17 -13.22 -10.07 11.34
C LEU A 17 -13.33 -8.59 11.70
N ILE A 18 -12.74 -8.17 12.82
CA ILE A 18 -12.68 -6.76 13.22
C ILE A 18 -11.77 -5.96 12.28
N PHE A 19 -10.63 -6.54 11.89
CA PHE A 19 -9.74 -5.94 10.89
C PHE A 19 -10.40 -5.87 9.51
N LEU A 20 -11.17 -6.88 9.10
CA LEU A 20 -11.92 -6.87 7.85
C LEU A 20 -13.05 -5.82 7.85
N ASP A 21 -13.76 -5.63 8.97
CA ASP A 21 -14.79 -4.59 9.10
C ASP A 21 -14.19 -3.18 9.12
N LEU A 22 -13.11 -2.96 9.88
CA LEU A 22 -12.33 -1.72 9.86
C LEU A 22 -11.76 -1.44 8.48
N PHE A 23 -11.32 -2.48 7.76
CA PHE A 23 -10.84 -2.39 6.40
C PHE A 23 -11.93 -1.92 5.43
N ILE A 24 -13.12 -2.55 5.47
CA ILE A 24 -14.26 -2.14 4.65
C ILE A 24 -14.66 -0.69 4.96
N ARG A 25 -14.72 -0.31 6.24
CA ARG A 25 -15.03 1.06 6.67
C ARG A 25 -13.97 2.06 6.21
N PHE A 26 -12.69 1.71 6.31
CA PHE A 26 -11.59 2.57 5.87
C PHE A 26 -11.55 2.74 4.34
N VAL A 27 -11.82 1.67 3.57
CA VAL A 27 -12.01 1.74 2.11
C VAL A 27 -13.19 2.62 1.77
N TYR A 28 -14.32 2.46 2.47
CA TYR A 28 -15.52 3.25 2.26
C TYR A 28 -15.24 4.74 2.54
N ILE A 29 -14.53 5.05 3.62
CA ILE A 29 -14.11 6.41 3.98
C ILE A 29 -13.18 7.00 2.89
N LEU A 30 -12.15 6.29 2.46
CA LEU A 30 -11.26 6.77 1.39
C LEU A 30 -11.95 6.91 0.03
N SER A 31 -12.90 6.02 -0.28
CA SER A 31 -13.73 6.11 -1.48
C SER A 31 -14.66 7.32 -1.40
N SER A 32 -15.21 7.62 -0.21
CA SER A 32 -16.07 8.78 0.01
C SER A 32 -15.31 10.12 -0.12
N VAL A 33 -14.05 10.16 0.32
CA VAL A 33 -13.13 11.28 0.08
C VAL A 33 -12.81 11.45 -1.41
N SER A 34 -12.82 10.36 -2.19
CA SER A 34 -12.65 10.46 -3.65
C SER A 34 -13.88 10.99 -4.38
N THR A 35 -15.09 10.82 -3.82
CA THR A 35 -16.35 11.31 -4.41
C THR A 35 -16.72 12.73 -4.02
N SER A 36 -16.11 13.30 -2.98
CA SER A 36 -16.13 14.75 -2.76
C SER A 36 -15.27 15.42 -3.83
N ASN A 37 -15.79 15.44 -5.05
CA ASN A 37 -15.25 16.14 -6.20
C ASN A 37 -15.45 17.63 -5.88
N PRO A 38 -14.43 18.42 -5.50
CA PRO A 38 -14.62 19.86 -5.56
C PRO A 38 -14.97 20.20 -7.01
N ILE A 39 -16.17 20.74 -7.24
CA ILE A 39 -16.49 21.37 -8.52
C ILE A 39 -15.53 22.54 -8.59
N ILE A 40 -14.46 22.43 -9.38
CA ILE A 40 -13.53 23.54 -9.54
C ILE A 40 -14.10 24.44 -10.65
N PRO A 41 -14.54 25.66 -10.33
CA PRO A 41 -15.10 26.57 -11.33
C PRO A 41 -14.03 26.96 -12.35
N SER A 42 -14.31 26.68 -13.62
CA SER A 42 -13.53 27.15 -14.77
C SER A 42 -13.63 28.68 -14.88
N GLY A 43 -12.75 29.38 -14.17
CA GLY A 43 -12.64 30.82 -14.19
C GLY A 43 -11.17 31.23 -14.22
N LYS A 44 -10.82 32.16 -15.12
CA LYS A 44 -9.52 32.85 -15.15
C LYS A 44 -9.35 33.69 -13.88
N GLY A 45 -8.95 33.05 -12.78
CA GLY A 45 -8.59 33.69 -11.52
C GLY A 45 -7.31 33.05 -10.99
N ARG A 46 -6.33 33.89 -10.62
CA ARG A 46 -5.06 33.47 -10.01
C ARG A 46 -5.36 32.66 -8.74
N SER A 47 -5.05 31.37 -8.74
CA SER A 47 -5.26 30.50 -7.61
C SER A 47 -4.07 30.58 -6.65
N ILE A 48 -4.38 30.78 -5.37
CA ILE A 48 -3.45 30.62 -4.21
C ILE A 48 -3.20 29.11 -3.93
N TRP A 49 -3.81 28.24 -4.72
CA TRP A 49 -3.68 26.79 -4.73
C TRP A 49 -3.29 26.36 -6.15
N PRO A 50 -2.07 25.90 -6.39
CA PRO A 50 -1.62 25.57 -7.74
C PRO A 50 -2.22 24.21 -8.12
N GLY A 51 -3.12 24.16 -9.10
CA GLY A 51 -3.52 22.87 -9.67
C GLY A 51 -4.87 22.76 -10.36
N SER A 52 -5.66 23.82 -10.42
CA SER A 52 -6.90 23.81 -11.19
C SER A 52 -6.91 24.93 -12.22
N HIS A 53 -6.79 24.52 -13.49
CA HIS A 53 -6.79 25.35 -14.70
C HIS A 53 -5.44 25.89 -15.20
N ALA A 54 -4.32 25.25 -14.86
CA ALA A 54 -3.04 25.55 -15.48
C ALA A 54 -2.37 24.29 -16.03
N GLU A 55 -2.59 24.06 -17.31
CA GLU A 55 -1.53 23.61 -18.20
C GLU A 55 -0.49 24.75 -18.30
N ALA A 56 0.17 25.07 -17.19
CA ALA A 56 1.29 26.00 -17.08
C ALA A 56 1.90 25.93 -15.68
N ALA A 57 3.14 25.44 -15.63
CA ALA A 57 4.17 25.96 -14.74
C ALA A 57 3.89 25.95 -13.22
N ASP A 58 4.22 24.83 -12.59
CA ASP A 58 5.27 24.81 -11.58
C ASP A 58 6.10 23.55 -11.91
N ASN A 59 7.05 23.55 -12.84
CA ASN A 59 8.22 24.43 -12.95
C ASN A 59 8.88 24.77 -11.60
N SER A 60 8.71 23.93 -10.57
CA SER A 60 9.72 23.78 -9.52
C SER A 60 10.86 22.89 -10.05
N SER A 61 11.53 23.41 -11.08
CA SER A 61 12.96 23.32 -11.36
C SER A 61 13.76 22.08 -10.94
N VAL A 62 13.29 20.86 -11.21
CA VAL A 62 14.18 19.73 -11.51
C VAL A 62 13.43 18.75 -12.43
N SER A 63 13.59 18.85 -13.75
CA SER A 63 13.19 17.77 -14.65
C SER A 63 14.34 16.80 -14.76
N PHE A 64 14.16 15.54 -14.34
CA PHE A 64 15.09 14.48 -14.70
C PHE A 64 14.43 13.65 -15.80
N PHE A 65 15.06 13.61 -16.98
CA PHE A 65 14.62 12.78 -18.12
C PHE A 65 13.28 13.15 -18.81
N GLY A 66 12.80 14.40 -18.67
CA GLY A 66 11.59 14.88 -19.36
C GLY A 66 10.26 14.51 -18.66
N LEU A 67 10.33 13.96 -17.44
CA LEU A 67 9.18 13.72 -16.58
C LEU A 67 9.20 14.69 -15.38
N PRO A 68 8.04 15.17 -14.91
CA PRO A 68 7.96 16.02 -13.73
C PRO A 68 8.45 15.25 -12.50
N LEU A 69 9.27 15.91 -11.66
CA LEU A 69 9.76 15.32 -10.41
C LEU A 69 8.61 14.95 -9.48
N VAL A 70 7.59 15.81 -9.42
CA VAL A 70 6.36 15.59 -8.65
C VAL A 70 5.18 15.94 -9.55
N HIS A 71 4.21 15.04 -9.65
CA HIS A 71 2.97 15.28 -10.38
C HIS A 71 1.78 14.88 -9.52
N ILE A 72 0.93 15.87 -9.24
CA ILE A 72 -0.28 15.73 -8.45
C ILE A 72 -1.47 15.85 -9.39
N ALA A 73 -2.31 14.82 -9.49
CA ALA A 73 -3.50 14.85 -10.34
C ALA A 73 -4.72 14.28 -9.61
N PHE A 74 -5.75 15.13 -9.47
CA PHE A 74 -7.03 14.77 -8.87
C PHE A 74 -8.20 15.16 -9.78
N GLY A 75 -9.31 14.43 -9.67
CA GLY A 75 -10.55 14.73 -10.39
C GLY A 75 -10.59 14.19 -11.82
N LYS A 76 -11.54 14.73 -12.59
CA LYS A 76 -11.80 14.36 -13.98
C LYS A 76 -11.25 15.41 -14.95
N ASP A 77 -10.96 15.01 -16.18
CA ASP A 77 -10.72 15.95 -17.28
C ASP A 77 -12.04 16.57 -17.77
N GLU A 78 -11.95 17.53 -18.69
CA GLU A 78 -13.10 18.18 -19.32
C GLU A 78 -13.99 17.22 -20.11
N GLN A 79 -13.48 16.02 -20.41
CA GLN A 79 -14.15 14.94 -21.13
C GLN A 79 -14.72 13.88 -20.15
N GLY A 80 -14.65 14.12 -18.83
CA GLY A 80 -15.16 13.24 -17.78
C GLY A 80 -14.28 12.04 -17.42
N ARG A 81 -13.09 11.89 -18.01
CA ARG A 81 -12.14 10.81 -17.72
C ARG A 81 -11.38 11.10 -16.44
N ARG A 82 -11.03 10.06 -15.67
CA ARG A 82 -10.21 10.23 -14.46
C ARG A 82 -8.78 10.62 -14.85
N ARG A 83 -8.22 11.63 -14.18
CA ARG A 83 -6.83 12.04 -14.42
C ARG A 83 -5.86 11.01 -13.87
N ILE A 84 -4.73 10.83 -14.55
CA ILE A 84 -3.65 9.91 -14.16
C ILE A 84 -2.41 10.73 -13.83
N ALA A 85 -1.94 10.67 -12.59
CA ALA A 85 -0.68 11.25 -12.17
C ALA A 85 0.49 10.45 -12.76
N LYS A 86 1.46 11.13 -13.36
CA LYS A 86 2.63 10.56 -14.02
C LYS A 86 3.89 11.36 -13.68
N GLY A 87 4.93 10.73 -13.13
CA GLY A 87 6.18 11.42 -12.79
C GLY A 87 7.12 10.56 -11.96
N ILE A 88 8.18 11.16 -11.42
CA ILE A 88 9.05 10.46 -10.46
C ILE A 88 8.27 10.23 -9.16
N ILE A 89 7.61 11.26 -8.63
CA ILE A 89 6.67 11.16 -7.53
C ILE A 89 5.26 11.41 -8.08
N ALA A 90 4.42 10.38 -8.14
CA ALA A 90 3.05 10.45 -8.66
C ALA A 90 2.03 10.40 -7.50
N ILE A 91 1.22 11.45 -7.34
CA ILE A 91 0.19 11.52 -6.30
C ILE A 91 -1.18 11.73 -6.95
N GLY A 92 -2.13 10.82 -6.72
CA GLY A 92 -3.46 10.96 -7.31
C GLY A 92 -4.39 9.80 -7.06
N GLN A 93 -5.58 9.84 -7.67
CA GLN A 93 -6.50 8.69 -7.63
C GLN A 93 -5.92 7.51 -8.44
N PHE A 94 -5.36 7.82 -9.61
CA PHE A 94 -4.59 6.90 -10.44
C PHE A 94 -3.18 7.46 -10.61
N GLY A 95 -2.16 6.65 -10.39
CA GLY A 95 -0.76 7.09 -10.45
C GLY A 95 0.17 6.08 -11.11
N ILE A 96 1.10 6.56 -11.93
CA ILE A 96 2.19 5.77 -12.51
C ILE A 96 3.48 6.56 -12.33
N GLY A 97 4.41 6.05 -11.53
CA GLY A 97 5.65 6.76 -11.24
C GLY A 97 6.72 5.91 -10.60
N LEU A 98 7.86 6.52 -10.30
CA LEU A 98 8.94 5.86 -9.58
C LEU A 98 8.54 5.57 -8.13
N ILE A 99 7.96 6.59 -7.50
CA ILE A 99 7.34 6.60 -6.18
C ILE A 99 5.88 7.01 -6.38
N THR A 100 4.93 6.13 -6.05
CA THR A 100 3.51 6.37 -6.33
C THR A 100 2.69 6.37 -5.05
N ILE A 101 1.95 7.44 -4.80
CA ILE A 101 0.97 7.54 -3.71
C ILE A 101 -0.41 7.66 -4.36
N ALA A 102 -1.12 6.54 -4.48
CA ALA A 102 -2.39 6.53 -5.20
C ALA A 102 -3.39 5.52 -4.66
N GLN A 103 -4.68 5.71 -4.95
CA GLN A 103 -5.67 4.66 -4.66
C GLN A 103 -5.38 3.42 -5.50
N VAL A 104 -5.18 3.62 -6.80
CA VAL A 104 -4.75 2.57 -7.72
C VAL A 104 -3.52 3.06 -8.46
N GLY A 105 -2.43 2.29 -8.47
CA GLY A 105 -1.25 2.77 -9.16
C GLY A 105 -0.13 1.77 -9.36
N ILE A 106 0.84 2.21 -10.14
CA ILE A 106 2.09 1.50 -10.41
C ILE A 106 3.24 2.33 -9.86
N GLY A 107 3.94 1.80 -8.86
CA GLY A 107 5.15 2.37 -8.27
C GLY A 107 6.37 1.55 -8.69
N VAL A 108 7.18 2.07 -9.61
CA VAL A 108 8.31 1.31 -10.17
C VAL A 108 9.30 0.90 -9.09
N ILE A 109 9.62 1.78 -8.15
CA ILE A 109 10.46 1.43 -6.99
C ILE A 109 9.58 1.22 -5.76
N PHE A 110 8.71 2.18 -5.46
CA PHE A 110 7.87 2.17 -4.27
C PHE A 110 6.45 2.64 -4.60
N GLY A 111 5.45 2.00 -4.01
CA GLY A 111 4.09 2.50 -4.05
C GLY A 111 3.34 2.35 -2.73
N PHE A 112 2.49 3.32 -2.45
CA PHE A 112 1.63 3.37 -1.28
C PHE A 112 0.18 3.65 -1.68
N GLY A 113 -0.78 2.85 -1.19
CA GLY A 113 -2.14 2.97 -1.67
C GLY A 113 -3.16 1.93 -1.23
N GLN A 114 -4.27 1.85 -1.97
CA GLN A 114 -5.24 0.77 -1.79
C GLN A 114 -4.87 -0.43 -2.68
N VAL A 115 -4.61 -0.20 -3.95
CA VAL A 115 -4.17 -1.22 -4.91
C VAL A 115 -2.91 -0.73 -5.59
N ILE A 116 -1.78 -1.36 -5.26
CA ILE A 116 -0.48 -0.96 -5.79
C ILE A 116 0.21 -2.14 -6.45
N PHE A 117 0.74 -1.88 -7.64
CA PHE A 117 1.68 -2.75 -8.34
C PHE A 117 3.05 -2.11 -8.32
N GLY A 118 4.11 -2.88 -8.02
CA GLY A 118 5.44 -2.28 -7.98
C GLY A 118 6.58 -3.22 -7.66
N LEU A 119 7.78 -2.67 -7.52
CA LEU A 119 8.92 -3.42 -6.99
C LEU A 119 8.78 -3.61 -5.47
N THR A 120 8.42 -2.55 -4.77
CA THR A 120 7.99 -2.58 -3.37
C THR A 120 6.65 -1.87 -3.21
N ALA A 121 5.76 -2.41 -2.38
CA ALA A 121 4.42 -1.87 -2.20
C ALA A 121 3.94 -2.01 -0.76
N VAL A 122 3.38 -0.94 -0.23
CA VAL A 122 2.63 -0.94 1.03
C VAL A 122 1.20 -0.52 0.70
N ALA A 123 0.29 -1.49 0.64
CA ALA A 123 -1.07 -1.24 0.21
C ALA A 123 -2.04 -2.25 0.79
N GLN A 124 -3.33 -1.97 0.71
CA GLN A 124 -4.35 -2.95 1.08
C GLN A 124 -4.27 -4.21 0.23
N VAL A 125 -4.12 -4.01 -1.08
CA VAL A 125 -3.77 -5.00 -2.09
C VAL A 125 -2.41 -4.61 -2.66
N ALA A 126 -1.37 -5.26 -2.17
CA ALA A 126 0.01 -5.02 -2.56
C ALA A 126 0.47 -6.16 -3.49
N VAL A 127 0.67 -5.86 -4.77
CA VAL A 127 1.29 -6.79 -5.73
C VAL A 127 2.69 -6.28 -6.03
N ALA A 128 3.65 -6.76 -5.25
CA ALA A 128 5.04 -6.36 -5.37
C ALA A 128 5.90 -7.47 -5.96
N VAL A 129 7.04 -7.12 -6.55
CA VAL A 129 8.04 -8.11 -6.96
C VAL A 129 8.95 -8.49 -5.79
N ILE A 130 9.45 -7.52 -5.02
CA ILE A 130 10.40 -7.75 -3.92
C ILE A 130 9.68 -7.76 -2.57
N ILE A 131 9.09 -6.63 -2.16
CA ILE A 131 8.49 -6.47 -0.81
C ILE A 131 7.04 -6.01 -0.95
N GLY A 132 6.09 -6.85 -0.54
CA GLY A 132 4.67 -6.53 -0.47
C GLY A 132 4.16 -6.54 0.95
N ILE A 133 3.65 -5.41 1.45
CA ILE A 133 3.04 -5.34 2.79
C ILE A 133 1.59 -4.89 2.62
N GLY A 134 0.66 -5.69 3.14
CA GLY A 134 -0.76 -5.40 2.94
C GLY A 134 -1.72 -6.31 3.65
N GLN A 135 -3.02 -6.15 3.41
CA GLN A 135 -4.00 -7.14 3.85
C GLN A 135 -3.99 -8.34 2.89
N LEU A 136 -3.99 -8.04 1.59
CA LEU A 136 -3.64 -8.95 0.52
C LEU A 136 -2.27 -8.55 0.00
N ALA A 137 -1.27 -9.41 0.16
CA ALA A 137 0.09 -9.09 -0.23
C ALA A 137 0.70 -10.21 -1.09
N ALA A 138 1.40 -9.81 -2.14
CA ALA A 138 2.16 -10.71 -3.00
C ALA A 138 3.56 -10.15 -3.26
N GLY A 139 4.55 -11.05 -3.38
CA GLY A 139 5.93 -10.72 -3.76
C GLY A 139 6.96 -11.73 -3.28
N TYR A 140 8.26 -11.46 -3.48
CA TYR A 140 9.32 -12.34 -3.01
C TYR A 140 9.30 -12.45 -1.47
N VAL A 141 9.24 -11.32 -0.78
CA VAL A 141 8.94 -11.20 0.64
C VAL A 141 7.59 -10.51 0.76
N ALA A 142 6.62 -11.12 1.45
CA ALA A 142 5.37 -10.43 1.72
C ALA A 142 4.81 -10.70 3.12
N ALA A 143 4.16 -9.66 3.64
CA ALA A 143 3.56 -9.67 4.97
C ALA A 143 2.12 -9.18 4.91
N GLY A 144 1.18 -9.93 5.52
CA GLY A 144 -0.22 -9.56 5.52
C GLY A 144 -1.18 -10.52 6.17
N GLN A 145 -2.49 -10.32 5.96
CA GLN A 145 -3.49 -11.31 6.40
C GLN A 145 -3.50 -12.50 5.44
N LEU A 146 -3.54 -12.22 4.14
CA LEU A 146 -3.52 -13.18 3.06
C LEU A 146 -2.29 -12.91 2.17
N VAL A 147 -1.41 -13.91 2.07
CA VAL A 147 -0.09 -13.73 1.46
C VAL A 147 0.17 -14.73 0.33
N LEU A 148 0.74 -14.27 -0.77
CA LEU A 148 1.26 -15.10 -1.87
C LEU A 148 2.74 -14.76 -2.12
N ALA A 149 3.67 -15.59 -1.64
CA ALA A 149 5.08 -15.20 -1.61
C ALA A 149 6.09 -16.34 -1.71
N TYR A 150 7.37 -15.99 -1.81
CA TYR A 150 8.44 -16.97 -1.53
C TYR A 150 8.69 -17.05 -0.02
N TYR A 151 8.95 -15.90 0.62
CA TYR A 151 9.00 -15.70 2.07
C TYR A 151 7.74 -14.97 2.54
N GLY A 152 6.81 -15.70 3.15
CA GLY A 152 5.52 -15.17 3.58
C GLY A 152 5.37 -15.10 5.10
N LEU A 153 4.85 -13.98 5.60
CA LEU A 153 4.43 -13.82 6.99
C LEU A 153 2.97 -13.39 7.04
N GLY A 154 2.10 -14.17 7.66
CA GLY A 154 0.71 -13.76 7.75
C GLY A 154 -0.19 -14.68 8.53
N GLN A 155 -1.50 -14.52 8.35
CA GLN A 155 -2.47 -15.43 8.96
C GLN A 155 -2.67 -16.66 8.11
N ALA A 156 -2.86 -16.47 6.81
CA ALA A 156 -2.98 -17.52 5.82
C ALA A 156 -2.29 -17.10 4.51
N GLY A 157 -1.87 -18.07 3.72
CA GLY A 157 -1.23 -17.77 2.45
C GLY A 157 -0.61 -18.99 1.78
N LEU A 158 -0.12 -18.76 0.57
CA LEU A 158 0.72 -19.73 -0.13
C LEU A 158 2.12 -19.15 -0.21
N ALA A 159 3.04 -19.80 0.49
CA ALA A 159 4.46 -19.47 0.38
C ALA A 159 5.34 -20.71 0.41
N VAL A 160 6.49 -20.62 -0.27
CA VAL A 160 7.52 -21.67 -0.24
C VAL A 160 8.05 -21.80 1.18
N HIS A 161 8.37 -20.68 1.83
CA HIS A 161 8.70 -20.56 3.24
C HIS A 161 7.72 -19.59 3.89
N GLY A 162 6.87 -20.10 4.78
CA GLY A 162 5.75 -19.36 5.34
C GLY A 162 5.69 -19.46 6.86
N TRP A 163 5.39 -18.34 7.50
CA TRP A 163 4.99 -18.28 8.90
C TRP A 163 3.52 -17.87 8.96
N PHE A 164 2.67 -18.88 9.06
CA PHE A 164 1.22 -18.81 9.07
C PHE A 164 0.65 -19.51 10.31
N ILE A 165 -0.67 -19.44 10.51
CA ILE A 165 -1.34 -20.06 11.66
C ILE A 165 -1.26 -21.59 11.58
N ASP A 166 -1.39 -22.15 10.38
CA ASP A 166 -1.39 -23.58 10.09
C ASP A 166 0.00 -24.18 9.90
N ARG A 167 0.96 -23.36 9.48
CA ARG A 167 2.33 -23.77 9.16
C ARG A 167 3.35 -22.72 9.56
N GLN A 168 4.37 -23.12 10.32
CA GLN A 168 5.44 -22.23 10.78
C GLN A 168 6.80 -22.79 10.39
N ASP A 169 7.42 -22.18 9.38
CA ASP A 169 8.78 -22.51 8.95
C ASP A 169 9.81 -21.64 9.70
N MET A 170 10.79 -22.27 10.33
CA MET A 170 11.86 -21.56 11.03
C MET A 170 12.80 -20.80 10.09
N GLU A 171 12.87 -21.19 8.81
CA GLU A 171 13.71 -20.51 7.82
C GLU A 171 13.23 -19.06 7.60
N VAL A 172 11.92 -18.83 7.44
CA VAL A 172 11.39 -17.48 7.24
C VAL A 172 11.57 -16.62 8.49
N ALA A 173 11.47 -17.20 9.70
CA ALA A 173 11.74 -16.47 10.93
C ALA A 173 13.19 -16.00 11.00
N ARG A 174 14.16 -16.88 10.70
CA ARG A 174 15.59 -16.53 10.66
C ARG A 174 15.88 -15.46 9.61
N PHE A 175 15.35 -15.62 8.40
CA PHE A 175 15.50 -14.65 7.33
C PHE A 175 14.96 -13.27 7.75
N LEU A 176 13.74 -13.22 8.29
CA LEU A 176 13.14 -11.96 8.73
C LEU A 176 13.90 -11.33 9.90
N ILE A 177 14.35 -12.10 10.90
CA ILE A 177 15.17 -11.60 12.01
C ILE A 177 16.50 -11.02 11.49
N ASP A 178 17.17 -11.71 10.56
CA ASP A 178 18.42 -11.23 9.96
C ASP A 178 18.21 -9.93 9.15
N CYS A 179 17.11 -9.87 8.37
CA CYS A 179 16.69 -8.64 7.70
C CYS A 179 16.44 -7.49 8.70
N GLY A 180 15.72 -7.77 9.79
CA GLY A 180 15.47 -6.79 10.85
C GLY A 180 16.77 -6.27 11.45
N ARG A 181 17.68 -7.18 11.82
CA ARG A 181 18.99 -6.84 12.41
C ARG A 181 19.82 -5.95 11.48
N LYS A 182 19.85 -6.26 10.17
CA LYS A 182 20.55 -5.45 9.16
C LYS A 182 19.96 -4.04 9.01
N LEU A 183 18.65 -3.91 9.22
CA LEU A 183 17.94 -2.63 9.18
C LEU A 183 17.96 -1.88 10.53
N GLY A 184 18.57 -2.45 11.57
CA GLY A 184 18.62 -1.85 12.91
C GLY A 184 17.37 -2.08 13.76
N PHE A 185 16.50 -3.03 13.40
CA PHE A 185 15.29 -3.38 14.14
C PHE A 185 15.38 -4.77 14.77
N SER A 186 14.81 -4.95 15.97
CA SER A 186 14.63 -6.29 16.54
C SER A 186 13.26 -6.85 16.14
N LEU A 187 13.26 -8.01 15.49
CA LEU A 187 12.06 -8.78 15.13
C LEU A 187 11.93 -10.07 15.94
N GLU A 188 12.75 -10.26 16.97
CA GLU A 188 12.75 -11.47 17.81
C GLU A 188 11.42 -11.63 18.57
N TRP A 189 10.79 -10.53 18.96
CA TRP A 189 9.48 -10.53 19.63
C TRP A 189 8.32 -11.00 18.76
N LEU A 190 8.53 -11.08 17.43
CA LEU A 190 7.50 -11.52 16.48
C LEU A 190 7.38 -13.04 16.41
N PHE A 191 8.46 -13.74 16.76
CA PHE A 191 8.54 -15.19 16.70
C PHE A 191 8.69 -15.74 18.12
N PRO A 192 7.76 -16.59 18.60
CA PRO A 192 7.93 -17.22 19.90
C PRO A 192 9.22 -18.03 19.90
N SER A 193 10.13 -17.69 20.82
CA SER A 193 11.29 -18.50 21.14
C SER A 193 10.78 -19.85 21.66
N GLY A 194 10.99 -20.91 20.87
CA GLY A 194 10.76 -22.28 21.32
C GLY A 194 11.63 -22.64 22.52
#